data_AF-A0A7C3VC08-F1
#
_entry.id   AF-A0A7C3VC08-F1
#
_cell.length_a   1.000
_cell.length_b   1.000
_cell.length_c   1.000
_cell.angle_alpha   90.00
_cell.angle_beta   90.00
_cell.angle_gamma   90.00
#
_symmetry.space_group_name_H-M   'P 1'
#
loop_
_entity.id
_entity.type
_entity.pdbx_description
1 polymer ?
#
loop_
_entity_poly.entity_id
_entity_poly.type
_entity_poly.pdbx_seq_one_letter_code
_entity_poly.pdbx_strand_id
1 'polypeptide(L)'
;MKKIILVISLISLNSVVFAQFEDINIAKIKEVEVEGVSNPGLAIDTKSSRTYTNIWMSVYVNEAGKEIRGYDYSKRIEVDIRKIFDNEFNGSIMVDNKYEWVNPSKFGDSISFSNAGTYLNANKWGDNYSFSGNVKDESGKYHYVNLTLYKRFSDEFSFVIQSGGIYLTFDRNSVNGDFDESQYPKKVIAYIISVVFTIEADAIK
;
A
#
# COMPACT_ATOMS: atom_id res chain seq x y z
N MET A 1 -18.62 -56.26 24.85
CA MET A 1 -19.41 -55.07 24.45
C MET A 1 -18.43 -53.95 24.11
N LYS A 2 -18.23 -53.64 22.82
CA LYS A 2 -17.30 -52.60 22.35
C LYS A 2 -18.13 -51.52 21.64
N LYS A 3 -18.06 -50.28 22.13
CA LYS A 3 -18.71 -49.11 21.51
C LYS A 3 -17.82 -48.63 20.37
N ILE A 4 -18.36 -48.60 19.15
CA ILE A 4 -17.76 -47.97 17.97
C ILE A 4 -18.26 -46.52 17.96
N ILE A 5 -17.35 -45.56 18.06
CA ILE A 5 -17.63 -44.14 17.89
C ILE A 5 -17.34 -43.81 16.42
N LEU A 6 -18.37 -43.39 15.69
CA LEU A 6 -18.30 -42.91 14.32
C LEU A 6 -18.02 -41.40 14.35
N VAL A 7 -16.88 -40.97 13.81
CA VAL A 7 -16.56 -39.54 13.62
C VAL A 7 -16.88 -39.19 12.18
N ILE A 8 -17.82 -38.28 11.97
CA ILE A 8 -18.19 -37.74 10.66
C ILE A 8 -17.33 -36.50 10.41
N SER A 9 -16.43 -36.57 9.42
CA SER A 9 -15.68 -35.41 8.94
C SER A 9 -16.52 -34.64 7.92
N LEU A 10 -16.86 -33.38 8.21
CA LEU A 10 -17.36 -32.43 7.21
C LEU A 10 -16.19 -31.94 6.37
N ILE A 11 -16.20 -32.28 5.08
CA ILE A 11 -15.35 -31.66 4.05
C ILE A 11 -16.18 -30.52 3.45
N SER A 12 -15.85 -29.26 3.74
CA SER A 12 -16.44 -28.12 3.02
C SER A 12 -15.71 -27.95 1.69
N LEU A 13 -16.40 -28.32 0.61
CA LEU A 13 -16.02 -28.03 -0.76
C LEU A 13 -16.13 -26.52 -1.02
N ASN A 14 -14.99 -25.83 -1.18
CA ASN A 14 -14.97 -24.49 -1.74
C ASN A 14 -14.99 -24.60 -3.26
N SER A 15 -16.16 -24.39 -3.85
CA SER A 15 -16.33 -24.26 -5.29
C SER A 15 -15.70 -22.95 -5.77
N VAL A 16 -14.57 -23.03 -6.48
CA VAL A 16 -14.04 -21.89 -7.24
C VAL A 16 -14.86 -21.79 -8.52
N VAL A 17 -15.74 -20.80 -8.61
CA VAL A 17 -16.42 -20.45 -9.87
C VAL A 17 -15.44 -19.60 -10.69
N PHE A 18 -14.85 -20.20 -11.72
CA PHE A 18 -14.23 -19.44 -12.80
C PHE A 18 -15.34 -18.84 -13.65
N ALA A 19 -15.52 -17.53 -13.59
CA ALA A 19 -16.32 -16.81 -14.57
C ALA A 19 -15.54 -16.79 -15.90
N GLN A 20 -16.09 -17.48 -16.89
CA GLN A 20 -15.64 -17.44 -18.27
C GLN A 20 -16.11 -16.09 -18.86
N PHE A 21 -15.19 -15.18 -19.14
CA PHE A 21 -15.52 -13.96 -19.87
C PHE A 21 -15.78 -14.34 -21.33
N GLU A 22 -17.04 -14.28 -21.76
CA GLU A 22 -17.35 -14.22 -23.19
C GLU A 22 -16.93 -12.85 -23.71
N ASP A 23 -16.13 -12.84 -24.76
CA ASP A 23 -15.73 -11.63 -25.48
C ASP A 23 -16.96 -10.87 -25.96
N ILE A 24 -17.20 -9.69 -25.38
CA ILE A 24 -18.21 -8.77 -25.88
C ILE A 24 -17.74 -8.27 -27.23
N ASN A 25 -18.35 -8.77 -28.30
CA ASN A 25 -18.12 -8.32 -29.65
C ASN A 25 -18.79 -6.94 -29.85
N ILE A 26 -18.00 -5.87 -29.68
CA ILE A 26 -18.44 -4.46 -29.68
C ILE A 26 -19.04 -4.03 -31.04
N ALA A 27 -18.94 -4.84 -32.09
CA ALA A 27 -19.38 -4.50 -33.44
C ALA A 27 -20.89 -4.68 -33.74
N LYS A 28 -21.76 -4.90 -32.73
CA LYS A 28 -23.19 -5.19 -32.95
C LYS A 28 -24.19 -4.42 -32.09
N ILE A 29 -23.83 -3.23 -31.60
CA ILE A 29 -24.86 -2.28 -31.13
C ILE A 29 -25.31 -1.47 -32.34
N LYS A 30 -26.28 -2.01 -33.09
CA LYS A 30 -27.06 -1.21 -34.03
C LYS A 30 -27.90 -0.24 -33.22
N GLU A 31 -27.72 1.04 -33.51
CA GLU A 31 -28.63 2.15 -33.20
C GLU A 31 -30.09 1.70 -33.36
N VAL A 32 -30.81 1.66 -32.25
CA VAL A 32 -32.28 1.62 -32.26
C VAL A 32 -32.71 3.04 -31.94
N GLU A 33 -32.98 3.80 -32.99
CA GLU A 33 -33.61 5.11 -32.90
C GLU A 33 -35.04 4.91 -32.42
N VAL A 34 -35.33 5.30 -31.17
CA VAL A 34 -36.71 5.47 -30.69
C VAL A 34 -36.92 6.96 -30.53
N GLU A 35 -37.67 7.53 -31.47
CA GLU A 35 -38.15 8.91 -31.37
C GLU A 35 -39.04 9.07 -30.13
N GLY A 36 -38.74 10.11 -29.34
CA GLY A 36 -39.74 10.79 -28.52
C GLY A 36 -39.99 10.25 -27.10
N VAL A 37 -38.99 10.27 -26.22
CA VAL A 37 -39.22 10.51 -24.77
C VAL A 37 -38.07 11.34 -24.21
N SER A 38 -38.35 12.58 -23.80
CA SER A 38 -37.44 13.42 -23.05
C SER A 38 -37.19 12.82 -21.66
N ASN A 39 -36.10 12.08 -21.49
CA ASN A 39 -35.69 11.53 -20.20
C ASN A 39 -34.73 12.52 -19.51
N PRO A 40 -35.00 12.97 -18.27
CA PRO A 40 -34.16 13.94 -17.60
C PRO A 40 -32.84 13.28 -17.20
N GLY A 41 -31.74 13.78 -17.76
CA GLY A 41 -30.40 13.69 -17.19
C GLY A 41 -29.92 12.30 -16.80
N LEU A 42 -29.59 11.45 -17.79
CA LEU A 42 -28.49 10.52 -17.60
C LEU A 42 -27.22 11.37 -17.45
N ALA A 43 -26.92 11.76 -16.21
CA ALA A 43 -25.58 12.16 -15.85
C ALA A 43 -24.69 10.96 -16.19
N ILE A 44 -24.01 11.05 -17.33
CA ILE A 44 -22.82 10.26 -17.57
C ILE A 44 -21.92 10.65 -16.41
N ASP A 45 -21.84 9.76 -15.41
CA ASP A 45 -20.81 9.80 -14.39
C ASP A 45 -19.50 9.73 -15.17
N THR A 46 -18.96 10.91 -15.49
CA THR A 46 -17.66 11.07 -16.11
C THR A 46 -16.69 10.51 -15.11
N LYS A 47 -16.44 9.20 -15.24
CA LYS A 47 -15.39 8.42 -14.60
C LYS A 47 -14.23 9.37 -14.38
N SER A 48 -14.07 9.85 -13.14
CA SER A 48 -13.14 10.94 -12.88
C SER A 48 -11.81 10.52 -13.48
N SER A 49 -11.27 11.34 -14.36
CA SER A 49 -9.94 11.10 -14.92
C SER A 49 -9.00 11.11 -13.72
N ARG A 50 -8.60 9.92 -13.24
CA ARG A 50 -7.68 9.80 -12.13
C ARG A 50 -6.38 10.45 -12.55
N THR A 51 -5.99 11.50 -11.84
CA THR A 51 -4.70 12.15 -12.06
C THR A 51 -3.69 11.41 -11.20
N TYR A 52 -2.76 10.75 -11.88
CA TYR A 52 -1.66 10.05 -11.24
C TYR A 52 -0.47 10.98 -11.09
N THR A 53 0.09 11.01 -9.89
CA THR A 53 1.33 11.70 -9.55
C THR A 53 2.46 10.69 -9.53
N ASN A 54 3.53 10.97 -10.26
CA ASN A 54 4.74 10.15 -10.26
C ASN A 54 5.59 10.38 -9.00
N ILE A 55 6.31 9.37 -8.52
CA ILE A 55 7.35 9.52 -7.50
C ILE A 55 8.66 8.95 -8.02
N TRP A 56 9.75 9.68 -7.79
CA TRP A 56 11.12 9.34 -8.15
C TRP A 56 12.02 9.73 -6.99
N MET A 57 12.05 8.86 -5.99
CA MET A 57 12.78 9.05 -4.75
C MET A 57 14.15 8.39 -4.84
N SER A 58 15.21 9.13 -4.51
CA SER A 58 16.54 8.57 -4.30
C SER A 58 16.65 8.03 -2.87
N VAL A 59 17.18 6.82 -2.70
CA VAL A 59 17.37 6.17 -1.40
C VAL A 59 18.85 6.00 -1.09
N TYR A 60 19.21 6.33 0.14
CA TYR A 60 20.53 6.14 0.72
C TYR A 60 20.42 5.18 1.91
N VAL A 61 21.22 4.11 1.87
CA VAL A 61 21.28 3.09 2.93
C VAL A 61 22.61 3.21 3.66
N ASN A 62 22.54 3.48 4.96
CA ASN A 62 23.66 3.48 5.89
C ASN A 62 23.63 2.20 6.72
N GLU A 63 24.35 1.18 6.26
CA GLU A 63 24.35 -0.15 6.89
C GLU A 63 24.92 -0.11 8.31
N ALA A 64 26.02 0.62 8.53
CA ALA A 64 26.64 0.75 9.85
C ALA A 64 25.71 1.41 10.88
N GLY A 65 24.88 2.37 10.43
CA GLY A 65 23.92 3.07 11.26
C GLY A 65 22.54 2.43 11.34
N LYS A 66 22.30 1.36 10.57
CA LYS A 66 20.97 0.75 10.32
C LYS A 66 19.91 1.78 9.98
N GLU A 67 20.26 2.63 9.03
CA GLU A 67 19.51 3.85 8.69
C GLU A 67 19.26 3.90 7.19
N ILE A 68 18.05 4.28 6.80
CA ILE A 68 17.59 4.40 5.42
C ILE A 68 16.93 5.75 5.26
N ARG A 69 17.41 6.51 4.27
CA ARG A 69 16.92 7.84 3.95
C ARG A 69 16.48 7.91 2.51
N GLY A 70 15.28 8.41 2.27
CA GLY A 70 14.70 8.58 0.95
C GLY A 70 14.29 10.03 0.74
N TYR A 71 14.61 10.58 -0.43
CA TYR A 71 14.23 11.94 -0.80
C TYR A 71 13.77 12.05 -2.25
N ASP A 72 12.57 12.60 -2.45
CA ASP A 72 12.05 13.06 -3.75
C ASP A 72 11.94 14.59 -3.75
N TYR A 73 12.85 15.24 -4.48
CA TYR A 73 12.89 16.70 -4.62
C TYR A 73 11.63 17.27 -5.30
N SER A 74 11.12 16.59 -6.33
CA SER A 74 9.99 17.08 -7.12
C SER A 74 8.69 17.06 -6.32
N LYS A 75 8.48 16.01 -5.51
CA LYS A 75 7.27 15.85 -4.70
C LYS A 75 7.42 16.41 -3.29
N ARG A 76 8.64 16.79 -2.90
CA ARG A 76 9.01 17.29 -1.57
C ARG A 76 8.61 16.31 -0.49
N ILE A 77 8.98 15.04 -0.70
CA ILE A 77 8.77 13.94 0.24
C ILE A 77 10.15 13.49 0.71
N GLU A 78 10.36 13.49 2.02
CA GLU A 78 11.55 12.96 2.69
C GLU A 78 11.11 11.96 3.75
N VAL A 79 11.81 10.84 3.84
CA VAL A 79 11.60 9.81 4.84
C VAL A 79 12.95 9.34 5.34
N ASP A 80 13.19 9.43 6.64
CA ASP A 80 14.36 8.89 7.32
C ASP A 80 13.88 7.87 8.35
N ILE A 81 14.42 6.66 8.34
CA ILE A 81 14.15 5.63 9.34
C ILE A 81 15.45 5.01 9.79
N ARG A 82 15.62 4.89 11.10
CA ARG A 82 16.77 4.27 11.74
C ARG A 82 16.33 3.28 12.81
N LYS A 83 16.94 2.10 12.79
CA LYS A 83 16.83 1.13 13.88
C LYS A 83 17.70 1.55 15.05
N ILE A 84 17.10 1.69 16.24
CA ILE A 84 17.81 2.05 17.48
C ILE A 84 18.07 0.81 18.31
N PHE A 85 17.07 -0.05 18.47
CA PHE A 85 17.16 -1.33 19.16
C PHE A 85 16.53 -2.43 18.31
N ASP A 86 16.60 -3.68 18.75
CA ASP A 86 16.12 -4.83 17.98
C ASP A 86 14.66 -4.70 17.51
N ASN A 87 13.82 -4.01 18.30
CA ASN A 87 12.40 -3.84 18.06
C ASN A 87 11.96 -2.36 18.03
N GLU A 88 12.89 -1.42 18.05
CA GLU A 88 12.59 0.01 18.15
C GLU A 88 13.28 0.80 17.05
N PHE A 89 12.50 1.68 16.43
CA PHE A 89 12.94 2.53 15.34
C PHE A 89 12.59 3.98 15.66
N ASN A 90 13.37 4.89 15.12
CA ASN A 90 13.08 6.32 15.11
C ASN A 90 13.29 6.82 13.69
N GLY A 91 12.50 7.81 13.32
CA GLY A 91 12.70 8.46 12.05
C GLY A 91 11.92 9.75 11.92
N SER A 92 11.93 10.26 10.71
CA SER A 92 11.19 11.45 10.36
C SER A 92 10.54 11.33 9.00
N ILE A 93 9.44 12.05 8.86
CA ILE A 93 8.74 12.25 7.60
C ILE A 93 8.65 13.75 7.37
N MET A 94 9.02 14.22 6.18
CA MET A 94 8.77 15.58 5.75
C MET A 94 7.99 15.58 4.44
N VAL A 95 6.85 16.28 4.43
CA VAL A 95 6.03 16.46 3.22
C VAL A 95 5.70 17.93 3.05
N ASP A 96 6.08 18.51 1.90
CA ASP A 96 5.84 19.94 1.59
C ASP A 96 6.28 20.89 2.74
N ASN A 97 7.45 20.61 3.34
CA ASN A 97 8.05 21.30 4.50
C ASN A 97 7.35 21.10 5.86
N LYS A 98 6.39 20.18 5.95
CA LYS A 98 5.79 19.78 7.23
C LYS A 98 6.51 18.56 7.74
N TYR A 99 7.19 18.75 8.87
CA TYR A 99 8.02 17.74 9.51
C TYR A 99 7.24 17.01 10.61
N GLU A 100 7.43 15.69 10.71
CA GLU A 100 6.86 14.84 11.74
C GLU A 100 7.88 13.77 12.17
N TRP A 101 8.03 13.58 13.48
CA TRP A 101 8.79 12.45 14.03
C TRP A 101 7.94 11.19 14.01
N VAL A 102 8.53 10.05 13.65
CA VAL A 102 7.90 8.73 13.72
C VAL A 102 8.72 7.79 14.59
N ASN A 103 8.04 6.95 15.37
CA ASN A 103 8.70 5.93 16.21
C ASN A 103 8.03 4.58 15.97
N PRO A 104 8.36 3.91 14.84
CA PRO A 104 7.86 2.57 14.57
C PRO A 104 8.34 1.61 15.65
N SER A 105 7.50 0.65 16.02
CA SER A 105 7.87 -0.44 16.91
C SER A 105 7.55 -1.78 16.27
N LYS A 106 8.34 -2.79 16.61
CA LYS A 106 8.16 -4.16 16.14
C LYS A 106 7.74 -5.07 17.28
N PHE A 107 6.77 -5.93 17.03
CA PHE A 107 6.36 -7.00 17.94
C PHE A 107 6.17 -8.28 17.15
N GLY A 108 7.08 -9.24 17.34
CA GLY A 108 7.13 -10.45 16.50
C GLY A 108 7.34 -10.08 15.03
N ASP A 109 6.40 -10.50 14.19
CA ASP A 109 6.39 -10.25 12.74
C ASP A 109 5.58 -9.00 12.33
N SER A 110 5.13 -8.23 13.32
CA SER A 110 4.32 -7.03 13.13
C SER A 110 5.14 -5.76 13.36
N ILE A 111 4.99 -4.77 12.50
CA ILE A 111 5.50 -3.40 12.67
C ILE A 111 4.30 -2.48 12.84
N SER A 112 4.34 -1.61 13.84
CA SER A 112 3.27 -0.69 14.18
C SER A 112 3.77 0.75 14.21
N PHE A 113 2.98 1.64 13.61
CA PHE A 113 3.13 3.09 13.69
C PHE A 113 1.94 3.63 14.47
N SER A 114 2.21 4.31 15.57
CA SER A 114 1.18 4.95 16.39
C SER A 114 1.60 6.36 16.73
N ASN A 115 1.07 7.32 15.98
CA ASN A 115 1.32 8.76 16.12
C ASN A 115 0.00 9.53 16.18
N ALA A 116 0.07 10.83 16.50
CA ALA A 116 -1.10 11.69 16.55
C ALA A 116 -1.78 11.78 15.16
N GLY A 117 -2.88 11.05 14.99
CA GLY A 117 -3.63 10.99 13.74
C GLY A 117 -3.16 9.90 12.76
N THR A 118 -2.19 9.07 13.13
CA THR A 118 -1.76 7.94 12.29
C THR A 118 -1.70 6.66 13.10
N TYR A 119 -2.35 5.62 12.59
CA TYR A 119 -2.26 4.26 13.09
C TYR A 119 -2.10 3.32 11.91
N LEU A 120 -0.91 2.74 11.72
CA LEU A 120 -0.65 1.77 10.67
C LEU A 120 -0.03 0.51 11.28
N ASN A 121 -0.40 -0.65 10.75
CA ASN A 121 0.27 -1.91 11.05
C ASN A 121 0.68 -2.60 9.75
N ALA A 122 1.88 -3.15 9.76
CA ALA A 122 2.37 -4.09 8.77
C ALA A 122 2.52 -5.45 9.43
N ASN A 123 1.91 -6.49 8.86
CA ASN A 123 2.10 -7.87 9.34
C ASN A 123 2.77 -8.68 8.25
N LYS A 124 3.84 -9.39 8.59
CA LYS A 124 4.50 -10.31 7.66
C LYS A 124 3.62 -11.55 7.44
N TRP A 125 3.53 -12.01 6.20
CA TRP A 125 3.05 -13.35 5.87
C TRP A 125 3.96 -13.96 4.79
N GLY A 126 4.62 -15.07 5.13
CA GLY A 126 5.69 -15.59 4.27
C GLY A 126 6.75 -14.52 4.02
N ASP A 127 6.99 -14.20 2.75
CA ASP A 127 7.92 -13.15 2.33
C ASP A 127 7.27 -11.78 2.08
N ASN A 128 5.94 -11.70 2.19
CA ASN A 128 5.16 -10.50 1.89
C ASN A 128 4.68 -9.80 3.17
N TYR A 129 4.14 -8.60 3.03
CA TYR A 129 3.59 -7.84 4.16
C TYR A 129 2.20 -7.29 3.83
N SER A 130 1.27 -7.39 4.76
CA SER A 130 -0.04 -6.71 4.68
C SER A 130 0.00 -5.43 5.49
N PHE A 131 -0.29 -4.30 4.86
CA PHE A 131 -0.43 -3.00 5.51
C PHE A 131 -1.88 -2.67 5.75
N SER A 132 -2.23 -2.22 6.95
CA SER A 132 -3.56 -1.69 7.19
C SER A 132 -3.57 -0.61 8.27
N GLY A 133 -4.47 0.36 8.12
CA GLY A 133 -4.69 1.38 9.14
C GLY A 133 -5.15 2.72 8.56
N ASN A 134 -4.99 3.79 9.31
CA ASN A 134 -5.44 5.13 8.95
C ASN A 134 -4.31 6.15 9.08
N VAL A 135 -4.21 7.05 8.11
CA VAL A 135 -3.30 8.19 8.14
C VAL A 135 -4.11 9.47 8.02
N LYS A 136 -3.91 10.41 8.94
CA LYS A 136 -4.50 11.75 8.86
C LYS A 136 -3.60 12.64 8.00
N ASP A 137 -4.18 13.16 6.93
CA ASP A 137 -3.50 14.11 6.05
C ASP A 137 -3.40 15.52 6.68
N GLU A 138 -2.80 16.43 5.93
CA GLU A 138 -2.61 17.83 6.28
C GLU A 138 -3.91 18.62 6.42
N SER A 139 -4.98 18.20 5.73
CA SER A 139 -6.32 18.80 5.84
C SER A 139 -7.07 18.32 7.08
N GLY A 140 -6.54 17.29 7.73
CA GLY A 140 -7.14 16.62 8.89
C GLY A 140 -8.08 15.49 8.54
N LYS A 141 -8.16 15.09 7.27
CA LYS A 141 -8.95 13.95 6.79
C LYS A 141 -8.20 12.65 7.02
N TYR A 142 -8.90 11.63 7.48
CA TYR A 142 -8.36 10.27 7.59
C TYR A 142 -8.47 9.52 6.27
N HIS A 143 -7.40 8.85 5.90
CA HIS A 143 -7.31 7.98 4.73
C HIS A 143 -7.01 6.56 5.21
N TYR A 144 -7.88 5.64 4.86
CA TYR A 144 -7.69 4.23 5.17
C TYR A 144 -6.72 3.61 4.17
N VAL A 145 -5.64 3.03 4.67
CA VAL A 145 -4.66 2.30 3.89
C VAL A 145 -4.93 0.81 4.09
N ASN A 146 -5.06 0.06 3.00
CA ASN A 146 -5.05 -1.38 2.99
C ASN A 146 -4.33 -1.85 1.73
N LEU A 147 -3.10 -2.32 1.89
CA LEU A 147 -2.17 -2.59 0.81
C LEU A 147 -1.40 -3.87 1.10
N THR A 148 -0.85 -4.47 0.04
CA THR A 148 0.10 -5.57 0.16
C THR A 148 1.45 -5.14 -0.40
N LEU A 149 2.51 -5.40 0.36
CA LEU A 149 3.88 -5.41 -0.11
C LEU A 149 4.23 -6.79 -0.62
N TYR A 150 4.59 -6.89 -1.90
CA TYR A 150 5.11 -8.12 -2.48
C TYR A 150 6.63 -8.04 -2.56
N LYS A 151 7.30 -9.08 -2.06
CA LYS A 151 8.74 -9.24 -2.27
C LYS A 151 9.01 -9.61 -3.72
N ARG A 152 9.91 -8.87 -4.39
CA ARG A 152 10.20 -9.06 -5.82
C ARG A 152 11.36 -10.02 -6.06
N PHE A 153 12.40 -9.88 -5.24
CA PHE A 153 13.63 -10.67 -5.33
C PHE A 153 13.96 -11.25 -3.96
N SER A 154 14.88 -12.21 -3.91
CA SER A 154 15.33 -12.83 -2.65
C SER A 154 16.27 -11.94 -1.82
N ASP A 155 16.44 -10.67 -2.18
CA ASP A 155 17.20 -9.68 -1.40
C ASP A 155 16.32 -9.02 -0.31
N GLU A 156 16.86 -8.10 0.47
CA GLU A 156 16.11 -7.45 1.56
C GLU A 156 15.58 -6.05 1.23
N PHE A 157 15.71 -5.60 -0.02
CA PHE A 157 15.44 -4.21 -0.43
C PHE A 157 14.50 -4.08 -1.63
N SER A 158 14.04 -5.21 -2.19
CA SER A 158 13.27 -5.20 -3.43
C SER A 158 11.83 -5.59 -3.21
N PHE A 159 10.96 -4.59 -3.25
CA PHE A 159 9.53 -4.74 -3.01
C PHE A 159 8.67 -4.04 -4.07
N VAL A 160 7.41 -4.47 -4.20
CA VAL A 160 6.40 -3.79 -5.02
C VAL A 160 5.08 -3.70 -4.27
N ILE A 161 4.41 -2.55 -4.41
CA ILE A 161 3.02 -2.34 -4.06
C ILE A 161 2.28 -2.12 -5.37
N GLN A 162 1.25 -2.92 -5.63
CA GLN A 162 0.37 -2.73 -6.77
C GLN A 162 -1.09 -2.87 -6.30
N SER A 163 -1.82 -1.77 -6.29
CA SER A 163 -3.23 -1.72 -5.89
C SER A 163 -3.97 -0.65 -6.70
N GLY A 164 -5.28 -0.57 -6.52
CA GLY A 164 -6.09 0.48 -7.15
C GLY A 164 -5.62 1.86 -6.71
N GLY A 165 -5.07 2.65 -7.63
CA GLY A 165 -4.62 4.02 -7.34
C GLY A 165 -3.19 4.14 -6.83
N ILE A 166 -2.40 3.07 -6.77
CA ILE A 166 -0.99 3.12 -6.38
C ILE A 166 -0.18 1.99 -7.01
N TYR A 167 0.96 2.34 -7.60
CA TYR A 167 2.00 1.43 -8.03
C TYR A 167 3.36 1.97 -7.58
N LEU A 168 4.01 1.29 -6.64
CA LEU A 168 5.32 1.69 -6.13
C LEU A 168 6.28 0.51 -6.18
N THR A 169 7.48 0.75 -6.68
CA THR A 169 8.60 -0.19 -6.67
C THR A 169 9.67 0.36 -5.74
N PHE A 170 10.13 -0.49 -4.83
CA PHE A 170 11.22 -0.22 -3.90
C PHE A 170 12.40 -1.07 -4.35
N ASP A 171 13.54 -0.42 -4.47
CA ASP A 171 14.84 -1.03 -4.69
C ASP A 171 15.83 -0.38 -3.71
N ARG A 172 17.00 -0.99 -3.50
CA ARG A 172 18.01 -0.53 -2.53
C ARG A 172 18.36 0.97 -2.60
N ASN A 173 18.31 1.56 -3.79
CA ASN A 173 18.72 2.95 -4.02
C ASN A 173 17.58 3.85 -4.53
N SER A 174 16.35 3.36 -4.62
CA SER A 174 15.25 4.17 -5.15
C SER A 174 13.86 3.68 -4.78
N VAL A 175 12.92 4.62 -4.70
CA VAL A 175 11.47 4.32 -4.75
C VAL A 175 10.87 5.02 -5.96
N ASN A 176 10.28 4.24 -6.88
CA ASN A 176 9.75 4.76 -8.13
C ASN A 176 8.32 4.28 -8.35
N GLY A 177 7.49 5.11 -8.98
CA GLY A 177 6.15 4.70 -9.39
C GLY A 177 5.18 5.85 -9.52
N ASP A 178 3.90 5.56 -9.29
CA ASP A 178 2.80 6.51 -9.40
C ASP A 178 1.68 6.22 -8.40
N PHE A 179 0.95 7.28 -8.06
CA PHE A 179 -0.18 7.20 -7.14
C PHE A 179 -1.24 8.26 -7.45
N ASP A 180 -2.49 7.93 -7.18
CA ASP A 180 -3.63 8.85 -7.25
C ASP A 180 -3.70 9.65 -5.94
N GLU A 181 -3.34 10.94 -6.00
CA GLU A 181 -3.33 11.85 -4.84
C GLU A 181 -4.70 11.99 -4.17
N SER A 182 -5.80 11.70 -4.88
CA SER A 182 -7.14 11.75 -4.29
C SER A 182 -7.41 10.62 -3.30
N GLN A 183 -6.71 9.49 -3.46
CA GLN A 183 -6.80 8.30 -2.62
C GLN A 183 -5.62 8.19 -1.66
N TYR A 184 -4.42 8.50 -2.15
CA TYR A 184 -3.17 8.44 -1.41
C TYR A 184 -2.48 9.81 -1.45
N PRO A 185 -2.90 10.78 -0.62
CA PRO A 185 -2.18 12.03 -0.47
C PRO A 185 -0.70 11.79 -0.14
N LYS A 186 0.16 12.76 -0.45
CA LYS A 186 1.60 12.64 -0.24
C LYS A 186 1.99 12.20 1.17
N LYS A 187 1.30 12.67 2.21
CA LYS A 187 1.51 12.21 3.59
C LYS A 187 1.26 10.72 3.77
N VAL A 188 0.21 10.18 3.14
CA VAL A 188 -0.08 8.75 3.14
C VAL A 188 1.02 7.97 2.43
N ILE A 189 1.49 8.46 1.27
CA ILE A 189 2.61 7.86 0.54
C ILE A 189 3.89 7.87 1.39
N ALA A 190 4.21 8.97 2.05
CA ALA A 190 5.38 9.06 2.92
C ALA A 190 5.31 8.06 4.09
N TYR A 191 4.12 7.84 4.65
CA TYR A 191 3.88 6.81 5.67
C TYR A 191 3.98 5.38 5.12
N ILE A 192 3.54 5.13 3.88
CA ILE A 192 3.74 3.83 3.23
C ILE A 192 5.23 3.55 3.04
N ILE A 193 5.98 4.55 2.56
CA ILE A 193 7.44 4.45 2.35
C ILE A 193 8.16 4.21 3.69
N SER A 194 7.78 4.91 4.76
CA SER A 194 8.42 4.75 6.08
C SER A 194 8.23 3.36 6.67
N VAL A 195 7.08 2.72 6.41
CA VAL A 195 6.86 1.32 6.79
C VAL A 195 7.83 0.40 6.05
N VAL A 196 7.99 0.58 4.73
CA VAL A 196 8.93 -0.24 3.94
C VAL A 196 10.36 -0.01 4.40
N PHE A 197 10.78 1.24 4.62
CA PHE A 197 12.12 1.53 5.16
C PHE A 197 12.34 0.94 6.55
N THR A 198 11.30 0.81 7.37
CA THR A 198 11.39 0.11 8.66
C THR A 198 11.66 -1.38 8.47
N ILE A 199 10.98 -2.01 7.52
CA ILE A 199 11.21 -3.42 7.15
C ILE A 199 12.66 -3.62 6.66
N GLU A 200 13.12 -2.74 5.76
CA GLU A 200 14.47 -2.80 5.21
C GLU A 200 15.55 -2.54 6.28
N ALA A 201 15.35 -1.54 7.15
CA ALA A 201 16.28 -1.23 8.24
C ALA A 201 16.37 -2.35 9.28
N ASP A 202 15.27 -3.09 9.50
CA ASP A 202 15.26 -4.28 10.35
C ASP A 202 16.10 -5.42 9.79
N ALA A 203 16.17 -5.55 8.46
CA ALA A 203 16.90 -6.58 7.75
C ALA A 203 18.41 -6.31 7.63
N ILE A 204 18.86 -5.07 7.89
CA ILE A 204 20.29 -4.73 7.92
C ILE A 204 20.96 -5.45 9.09
N LYS A 205 21.99 -6.24 8.76
CA LYS A 205 22.76 -7.07 9.71
C LYS A 205 23.65 -6.23 10.61
#